data_AF-W7SLZ9-F1
#
_entry.id   AF-W7SLZ9-F1
#
_cell.length_a   1.000
_cell.length_b   1.000
_cell.length_c   1.000
_cell.angle_alpha   90.00
_cell.angle_beta   90.00
_cell.angle_gamma   90.00
#
_symmetry.space_group_name_H-M   'P 1'
#
loop_
_entity.id
_entity.type
_entity.pdbx_description
1 polymer ?
#
loop_
_entity_poly.entity_id
_entity_poly.type
_entity_poly.pdbx_seq_one_letter_code
_entity_poly.pdbx_strand_id
1 'polypeptide(L)'
;MEAITGAWAEPVRESLRQQAIDALVRLARLVSDSDPDHAVEALSTAIGLDPYAEQLYQHLMRLHVRAGRPQAAHAAYRLLQARLADIDAEPDPATMALLPAGRSTDTDHHARRSMVP
;
A
#
# COMPACT_ATOMS: atom_id res chain seq x y z
N MET A 1 7.48 -36.63 -16.95
CA MET A 1 6.26 -36.75 -16.13
C MET A 1 6.70 -37.34 -14.80
N GLU A 2 6.55 -36.71 -13.64
CA GLU A 2 5.78 -35.54 -13.21
C GLU A 2 6.38 -35.10 -11.86
N ALA A 3 6.63 -33.81 -11.65
CA ALA A 3 7.33 -33.32 -10.46
C ALA A 3 6.37 -33.26 -9.25
N ILE A 4 6.31 -34.33 -8.46
CA ILE A 4 5.56 -34.38 -7.18
C ILE A 4 6.41 -33.75 -6.04
N THR A 5 7.08 -32.62 -6.28
CA THR A 5 8.01 -32.02 -5.30
C THR A 5 7.51 -30.72 -4.65
N GLY A 6 6.38 -30.14 -5.07
CA GLY A 6 5.97 -28.79 -4.61
C GLY A 6 4.77 -28.70 -3.65
N ALA A 7 3.82 -29.64 -3.69
CA ALA A 7 2.51 -29.47 -3.04
C ALA A 7 2.52 -29.44 -1.50
N TRP A 8 3.54 -30.05 -0.88
CA TRP A 8 3.75 -30.09 0.56
C TRP A 8 4.55 -28.89 1.09
N ALA A 9 5.25 -28.17 0.20
CA ALA A 9 5.99 -26.97 0.53
C ALA A 9 5.12 -25.70 0.51
N GLU A 10 4.02 -25.70 -0.23
CA GLU A 10 3.14 -24.53 -0.37
C GLU A 10 2.50 -24.09 0.96
N PRO A 11 1.92 -24.97 1.80
CA PRO A 11 1.34 -24.56 3.07
C PRO A 11 2.39 -24.03 4.05
N VAL A 12 3.60 -24.58 4.03
CA VAL A 12 4.72 -24.13 4.86
C VAL A 12 5.22 -22.78 4.38
N ARG A 13 5.34 -22.58 3.06
CA ARG A 13 5.77 -21.31 2.46
C ARG A 13 4.77 -20.19 2.78
N GLU A 14 3.48 -20.49 2.67
CA GLU A 14 2.42 -19.55 3.04
C GLU A 14 2.46 -19.21 4.54
N SER A 15 2.63 -20.22 5.40
CA SER A 15 2.76 -19.98 6.84
C SER A 15 3.95 -19.09 7.19
N LEU A 16 5.11 -19.31 6.57
CA LEU A 16 6.30 -18.46 6.77
C LEU A 16 6.10 -17.04 6.23
N ARG A 17 5.42 -16.90 5.09
CA ARG A 17 5.06 -15.59 4.51
C ARG A 17 4.18 -14.79 5.47
N GLN A 18 3.14 -15.41 6.02
CA GLN A 18 2.27 -14.78 7.01
C GLN A 18 3.03 -14.38 8.29
N GLN A 19 3.86 -15.29 8.83
CA GLN A 19 4.70 -14.97 10.00
C GLN A 19 5.65 -13.80 9.76
N ALA A 20 6.25 -13.73 8.57
CA ALA A 20 7.13 -12.62 8.19
C ALA A 20 6.35 -11.30 8.08
N ILE A 21 5.17 -11.31 7.45
CA ILE A 21 4.29 -10.14 7.37
C ILE A 21 3.88 -9.68 8.78
N ASP A 22 3.46 -10.59 9.64
CA ASP A 22 3.07 -10.28 11.02
C ASP A 22 4.22 -9.65 11.82
N ALA A 23 5.44 -10.20 11.69
CA ALA A 23 6.62 -9.67 12.33
C ALA A 23 6.96 -8.25 11.84
N LEU A 24 6.88 -8.01 10.53
CA LEU A 24 7.12 -6.69 9.92
C LEU A 24 6.05 -5.67 10.33
N VAL A 25 4.77 -6.05 10.35
CA VAL A 25 3.68 -5.20 10.83
C VAL A 25 3.86 -4.86 12.31
N ARG A 26 4.29 -5.82 13.13
CA ARG A 26 4.59 -5.59 14.55
C ARG A 26 5.78 -4.66 14.72
N LEU A 27 6.85 -4.84 13.97
CA LEU A 27 8.00 -3.95 13.97
C LEU A 27 7.59 -2.51 13.62
N ALA A 28 6.82 -2.34 12.53
CA ALA A 28 6.33 -1.03 12.11
C ALA A 28 5.54 -0.31 13.20
N ARG A 29 4.69 -1.03 13.95
CA ARG A 29 3.93 -0.47 15.09
C ARG A 29 4.84 -0.06 16.24
N LEU A 30 5.89 -0.83 16.53
CA LEU A 30 6.80 -0.55 17.64
C LEU A 30 7.65 0.70 17.38
N VAL A 31 8.04 0.93 16.12
CA VAL A 31 8.93 2.04 15.76
C VAL A 31 8.20 3.25 15.21
N SER A 32 6.87 3.20 15.01
CA SER A 32 6.12 4.27 14.31
C SER A 32 6.29 5.67 14.88
N ASP A 33 6.48 5.78 16.20
CA ASP A 33 6.53 7.06 16.90
C ASP A 33 7.97 7.58 17.06
N SER A 34 8.95 6.68 17.19
CA SER A 34 10.36 7.02 17.36
C SER A 34 11.11 7.14 16.03
N ASP A 35 10.75 6.30 15.05
CA ASP A 35 11.40 6.17 13.75
C ASP A 35 10.35 5.82 12.66
N PRO A 36 9.60 6.82 12.17
CA PRO A 36 8.57 6.60 11.18
C PRO A 36 9.13 6.13 9.84
N ASP A 37 10.40 6.40 9.52
CA ASP A 37 11.03 5.97 8.27
C ASP A 37 11.31 4.46 8.31
N HIS A 38 11.82 3.95 9.44
CA HIS A 38 11.96 2.50 9.63
C HIS A 38 10.61 1.78 9.60
N ALA A 39 9.56 2.39 10.16
CA ALA A 39 8.21 1.81 10.07
C ALA A 39 7.71 1.74 8.61
N VAL A 40 8.02 2.74 7.78
CA VAL A 40 7.73 2.73 6.34
C VAL A 40 8.49 1.61 5.63
N GLU A 41 9.78 1.41 5.94
CA GLU A 41 10.60 0.34 5.35
C GLU A 41 10.05 -1.06 5.69
N ALA A 42 9.67 -1.27 6.96
CA ALA A 42 9.07 -2.53 7.40
C ALA A 42 7.76 -2.82 6.66
N LEU A 43 6.88 -1.81 6.50
CA LEU A 43 5.63 -1.96 5.76
C LEU A 43 5.83 -2.15 4.27
N SER A 44 6.80 -1.47 3.67
CA SER A 44 7.14 -1.63 2.25
C SER A 44 7.66 -3.04 1.96
N THR A 45 8.43 -3.60 2.90
CA THR A 45 8.88 -5.00 2.82
C THR A 45 7.70 -5.96 2.92
N ALA A 46 6.75 -5.74 3.84
CA ALA A 46 5.56 -6.56 3.96
C ALA A 46 4.67 -6.50 2.70
N ILE A 47 4.52 -5.31 2.10
CA ILE A 47 3.83 -5.13 0.81
C ILE A 47 4.52 -5.91 -0.31
N GLY A 48 5.85 -6.02 -0.29
CA GLY A 48 6.58 -6.87 -1.23
C GLY A 48 6.25 -8.36 -1.10
N LEU A 49 5.86 -8.82 0.10
CA LEU A 49 5.43 -10.20 0.37
C LEU A 49 3.95 -10.44 0.08
N ASP A 50 3.11 -9.41 0.17
CA ASP A 50 1.70 -9.45 -0.20
C ASP A 50 1.25 -8.12 -0.85
N PRO A 51 1.41 -7.98 -2.18
CA PRO A 51 1.08 -6.74 -2.88
C PRO A 51 -0.41 -6.41 -2.93
N TYR A 52 -1.28 -7.38 -2.64
CA TYR A 52 -2.73 -7.22 -2.71
C TYR A 52 -3.35 -7.05 -1.31
N ALA A 53 -2.55 -7.20 -0.24
CA ALA A 53 -3.00 -7.00 1.14
C ALA A 53 -3.23 -5.51 1.44
N GLU A 54 -4.45 -5.06 1.16
CA GLU A 54 -4.92 -3.68 1.37
C GLU A 54 -4.65 -3.14 2.78
N GLN A 55 -4.73 -3.98 3.82
CA GLN A 55 -4.46 -3.59 5.20
C GLN A 55 -3.03 -3.05 5.42
N LEU A 56 -2.05 -3.54 4.65
CA LEU A 56 -0.67 -3.05 4.71
C LEU A 56 -0.57 -1.62 4.17
N TYR A 57 -1.27 -1.34 3.07
CA TYR A 57 -1.38 -0.01 2.49
C TYR A 57 -2.12 0.96 3.41
N GLN A 58 -3.24 0.54 4.00
CA GLN A 58 -3.95 1.35 4.99
C GLN A 58 -3.04 1.76 6.16
N HIS A 59 -2.22 0.84 6.66
CA HIS A 59 -1.27 1.15 7.73
C HIS A 59 -0.21 2.15 7.28
N LEU A 60 0.37 1.95 6.09
CA LEU A 60 1.34 2.86 5.49
C LEU A 60 0.76 4.26 5.27
N MET A 61 -0.49 4.35 4.80
CA MET A 61 -1.21 5.62 4.62
C MET A 61 -1.40 6.34 5.95
N ARG A 62 -1.88 5.65 7.00
CA ARG A 62 -2.03 6.24 8.34
C ARG A 62 -0.70 6.74 8.89
N LEU A 63 0.39 5.99 8.68
CA LEU A 63 1.73 6.39 9.09
C LEU A 63 2.18 7.67 8.38
N HIS A 64 2.02 7.75 7.06
CA HIS A 64 2.33 8.96 6.30
C HIS A 64 1.48 10.17 6.71
N VAL A 65 0.19 9.98 6.99
CA VAL A 65 -0.67 11.06 7.48
C VAL A 65 -0.21 11.56 8.85
N ARG A 66 0.05 10.65 9.80
CA ARG A 66 0.57 11.00 11.14
C ARG A 66 1.93 11.70 11.09
N ALA A 67 2.78 11.32 10.14
CA ALA A 67 4.09 11.94 9.92
C ALA A 67 4.02 13.28 9.14
N GLY A 68 2.82 13.79 8.81
CA GLY A 68 2.66 15.05 8.07
C GLY A 68 3.05 14.96 6.59
N ARG A 69 3.00 13.76 5.99
CA ARG A 69 3.41 13.47 4.61
C ARG A 69 2.20 13.09 3.73
N PRO A 70 1.24 14.00 3.50
CA PRO A 70 0.00 13.68 2.80
C PRO A 70 0.22 13.21 1.36
N GLN A 71 1.25 13.69 0.67
CA GLN A 71 1.57 13.26 -0.69
C GLN A 71 2.04 11.80 -0.75
N ALA A 72 2.74 11.33 0.29
CA ALA A 72 3.16 9.93 0.39
C ALA A 72 1.96 9.00 0.66
N ALA A 73 0.99 9.44 1.47
CA ALA A 73 -0.27 8.71 1.65
C ALA A 73 -1.04 8.56 0.32
N HIS A 74 -1.13 9.62 -0.48
CA HIS A 74 -1.74 9.56 -1.82
C HIS A 74 -0.96 8.66 -2.77
N ALA A 75 0.37 8.65 -2.70
CA ALA A 75 1.20 7.76 -3.52
C ALA A 75 0.98 6.28 -3.16
N ALA A 76 0.92 5.96 -1.86
CA ALA A 76 0.60 4.61 -1.39
C ALA A 76 -0.79 4.14 -1.87
N TYR A 77 -1.79 5.02 -1.84
CA TYR A 77 -3.13 4.71 -2.35
C TYR A 77 -3.14 4.43 -3.86
N ARG A 78 -2.45 5.25 -4.68
CA ARG A 78 -2.34 5.00 -6.12
C ARG A 78 -1.63 3.67 -6.42
N LEU A 79 -0.63 3.31 -5.62
CA LEU A 79 0.04 2.02 -5.76
C LEU A 79 -0.93 0.87 -5.45
N LEU A 80 -1.72 0.96 -4.38
CA LEU A 80 -2.77 -0.02 -4.09
C LEU A 80 -3.78 -0.14 -5.22
N GLN A 81 -4.26 0.98 -5.75
CA GLN A 81 -5.19 0.99 -6.89
C GLN A 81 -4.62 0.24 -8.09
N ALA A 82 -3.36 0.51 -8.44
CA ALA A 82 -2.71 -0.20 -9.55
C ALA A 82 -2.61 -1.71 -9.28
N ARG A 83 -2.27 -2.12 -8.05
CA ARG A 83 -2.20 -3.55 -7.70
C ARG A 83 -3.55 -4.24 -7.73
N LEU A 84 -4.59 -3.63 -7.17
CA LEU A 84 -5.92 -4.24 -7.18
C LEU A 84 -6.52 -4.29 -8.60
N ALA A 85 -6.21 -3.31 -9.45
CA ALA A 85 -6.61 -3.34 -10.84
C ALA A 85 -6.01 -4.54 -11.62
N ASP A 86 -4.82 -5.03 -11.25
CA ASP A 86 -4.22 -6.23 -11.85
C ASP A 86 -5.07 -7.50 -11.66
N ILE A 87 -5.98 -7.50 -10.68
CA ILE A 87 -6.90 -8.60 -10.35
C ILE A 87 -8.37 -8.21 -10.47
N ASP A 88 -8.66 -7.15 -11.23
CA ASP A 88 -10.02 -6.60 -11.43
C ASP A 88 -10.75 -6.25 -10.11
N ALA A 89 -9.99 -5.82 -9.10
CA ALA A 89 -10.50 -5.38 -7.80
C ALA A 89 -10.34 -3.86 -7.60
N GLU A 90 -11.14 -3.30 -6.70
CA GLU A 90 -11.08 -1.88 -6.31
C GLU A 90 -10.76 -1.76 -4.81
N PRO A 91 -10.11 -0.67 -4.35
CA PRO A 91 -9.88 -0.44 -2.94
C PRO A 91 -11.18 -0.29 -2.14
N ASP A 92 -11.19 -0.78 -0.91
CA ASP A 92 -12.28 -0.60 0.04
C ASP A 92 -12.53 0.91 0.31
N PRO A 93 -13.79 1.36 0.38
CA PRO A 93 -14.14 2.72 0.79
C PRO A 93 -13.46 3.19 2.09
N ALA A 94 -13.23 2.29 3.04
CA ALA A 94 -12.50 2.56 4.27
C ALA A 94 -11.04 2.97 4.02
N THR A 95 -10.41 2.45 2.97
CA THR A 95 -9.06 2.87 2.56
C THR A 95 -9.08 4.26 1.96
N MET A 96 -10.09 4.57 1.15
CA MET A 96 -10.30 5.92 0.61
C MET A 96 -10.47 6.97 1.70
N ALA A 97 -11.18 6.62 2.78
CA ALA A 97 -11.40 7.50 3.93
C ALA A 97 -10.11 7.87 4.68
N LEU A 98 -8.99 7.16 4.45
CA LEU A 98 -7.69 7.48 5.07
C LEU A 98 -6.92 8.57 4.32
N LEU A 99 -7.35 8.95 3.11
CA LEU A 99 -6.68 10.02 2.37
C LEU A 99 -6.88 11.36 3.08
N PRO A 100 -5.80 12.14 3.31
CA PRO A 100 -5.95 13.49 3.77
C PRO A 100 -6.69 14.29 2.70
N ALA A 101 -7.56 15.22 3.12
CA ALA A 101 -8.32 16.05 2.20
C ALA A 101 -7.40 16.64 1.14
N GLY A 102 -7.62 16.25 -0.12
CA GLY A 102 -6.94 16.86 -1.24
C GLY A 102 -7.31 18.33 -1.24
N ARG A 103 -6.33 19.23 -1.08
CA ARG A 103 -6.54 20.57 -1.64
C ARG A 103 -6.69 20.33 -3.13
N SER A 104 -7.91 20.51 -3.63
CA SER A 104 -8.26 20.45 -5.04
C SER A 104 -7.29 21.33 -5.82
N THR A 105 -6.21 20.76 -6.33
CA THR A 105 -5.36 21.44 -7.30
C THR A 105 -5.96 21.15 -8.67
N ASP A 106 -6.78 22.12 -9.07
CA ASP A 106 -6.93 22.60 -10.43
C ASP A 106 -7.91 21.86 -11.35
N THR A 107 -9.08 22.50 -11.46
CA THR A 107 -10.14 22.27 -12.43
C THR A 107 -9.85 22.95 -13.78
N ASP A 108 -8.70 23.62 -14.03
CA ASP A 108 -8.61 24.64 -15.11
C ASP A 108 -7.45 24.53 -16.13
N HIS A 109 -6.83 23.36 -16.40
CA HIS A 109 -5.91 23.23 -17.56
C HIS A 109 -6.55 22.71 -18.86
N HIS A 110 -7.77 22.16 -18.83
CA HIS A 110 -8.43 21.66 -20.05
C HIS A 110 -9.23 22.73 -20.83
N ALA A 111 -9.47 23.91 -20.24
CA ALA A 111 -10.24 24.99 -20.86
C ALA A 111 -9.42 25.99 -21.71
N ARG A 112 -8.09 25.81 -21.86
CA ARG A 112 -7.22 26.82 -22.50
C ARG A 112 -6.40 26.37 -23.72
N ARG A 113 -6.56 25.13 -24.20
CA ARG A 113 -5.87 24.67 -25.44
C ARG A 113 -6.80 24.31 -26.59
N SER A 114 -8.05 24.76 -26.52
CA SER A 114 -8.96 24.86 -27.66
C SER A 114 -9.25 26.32 -28.00
N MET A 115 -8.21 27.16 -28.19
CA MET A 115 -8.35 28.41 -28.97
C MET A 115 -6.99 29.08 -29.20
N VAL A 116 -6.35 28.83 -30.35
CA VAL A 116 -5.60 29.78 -31.21
C VAL A 116 -5.56 29.09 -32.60
N PRO A 117 -5.86 29.81 -33.71
CA PRO A 117 -6.83 29.43 -34.74
C PRO A 117 -6.33 28.45 -35.81
#